data_AF-A0A2J0Q7Y4-F1
#
_entry.id   AF-A0A2J0Q7Y4-F1
#
_cell.length_a   1.000
_cell.length_b   1.000
_cell.length_c   1.000
_cell.angle_alpha   90.00
_cell.angle_beta   90.00
_cell.angle_gamma   90.00
#
_symmetry.space_group_name_H-M   'P 1'
#
loop_
_entity.id
_entity.type
_entity.pdbx_description
1 polymer ?
#
loop_
_entity_poly.entity_id
_entity_poly.type
_entity_poly.pdbx_seq_one_letter_code
_entity_poly.pdbx_strand_id
1 'polypeptide(L)'
;MVHQIIGYFGAFLFAICAVPQVVKTWKTKKAGDLSLLFLLFWFFGELLTFTYIIVDDLLLGITHYPLYINYLFNIVLVSYLLYAKKYYID
;
A
#
# COMPACT_ATOMS: atom_id res chain seq x y z
N MET A 1 4.53 13.33 -22.27
CA MET A 1 5.51 12.30 -21.89
C MET A 1 6.16 12.53 -20.53
N VAL A 2 6.77 13.69 -20.25
CA VAL A 2 7.45 13.94 -18.96
C VAL A 2 6.52 13.75 -17.74
N HIS A 3 5.29 14.26 -17.78
CA HIS A 3 4.31 14.08 -16.69
C HIS A 3 3.96 12.61 -16.41
N GLN A 4 3.88 11.77 -17.45
CA GLN A 4 3.60 10.33 -17.30
C GLN A 4 4.78 9.60 -16.65
N ILE A 5 6.02 9.94 -17.02
CA ILE A 5 7.22 9.38 -16.42
C ILE A 5 7.30 9.73 -14.94
N ILE A 6 7.05 11.00 -14.58
CA ILE A 6 7.03 11.45 -13.18
C ILE A 6 5.93 10.71 -12.41
N GLY A 7 4.73 10.58 -12.98
CA GLY A 7 3.62 9.86 -12.38
C GLY A 7 3.92 8.38 -12.13
N TYR A 8 4.47 7.68 -13.13
CA TYR A 8 4.82 6.26 -13.01
C TYR A 8 5.97 6.03 -12.04
N PHE A 9 6.99 6.88 -12.05
CA PHE A 9 8.09 6.78 -11.10
C PHE A 9 7.61 7.07 -9.67
N GLY A 10 6.73 8.06 -9.49
CA GLY A 10 6.09 8.33 -8.21
C GLY A 10 5.27 7.15 -7.71
N ALA A 11 4.41 6.57 -8.56
CA ALA A 11 3.63 5.39 -8.23
C ALA A 11 4.51 4.18 -7.87
N PHE A 12 5.63 4.00 -8.57
CA PHE A 12 6.61 2.96 -8.24
C PHE A 12 7.24 3.18 -6.86
N LEU A 13 7.72 4.40 -6.56
CA LEU A 13 8.28 4.74 -5.25
C LEU A 13 7.26 4.54 -4.13
N PHE A 14 6.01 4.95 -4.33
CA PHE A 14 4.92 4.72 -3.37
C PHE A 14 4.58 3.24 -3.20
N ALA A 15 4.80 2.40 -4.21
CA ALA A 15 4.53 0.97 -4.07
C ALA A 15 5.58 0.35 -3.14
N ILE A 16 6.84 0.72 -3.32
CA ILE A 16 7.95 0.09 -2.59
C ILE A 16 8.30 0.77 -1.26
N CYS A 17 7.76 1.96 -0.96
CA CYS A 17 8.16 2.73 0.23
C CYS A 17 7.86 2.00 1.55
N ALA A 18 6.85 1.13 1.57
CA ALA A 18 6.48 0.30 2.71
C ALA A 18 7.38 -0.93 2.90
N VAL A 19 8.10 -1.36 1.87
CA VAL A 19 8.93 -2.58 1.88
C VAL A 19 10.00 -2.53 2.97
N PRO A 20 10.78 -1.44 3.16
CA PRO A 20 11.76 -1.36 4.24
C PRO A 20 11.15 -1.61 5.62
N GLN A 21 9.94 -1.10 5.88
CA GLN A 21 9.25 -1.30 7.15
C GLN A 21 8.79 -2.75 7.33
N VAL A 22 8.22 -3.36 6.28
CA VAL A 22 7.86 -4.78 6.28
C VAL A 22 9.07 -5.67 6.54
N VAL A 23 10.18 -5.42 5.85
CA VAL A 23 11.43 -6.17 6.01
C VAL A 23 11.98 -6.00 7.42
N LYS A 24 11.98 -4.78 7.96
CA LYS A 24 12.41 -4.51 9.34
C LYS A 24 11.57 -5.31 10.33
N THR A 25 10.25 -5.20 10.28
CA THR A 25 9.34 -5.92 11.17
C THR A 25 9.44 -7.43 11.01
N TRP A 26 9.66 -7.94 9.80
CA TRP A 26 9.89 -9.37 9.56
C TRP A 26 11.17 -9.90 10.19
N LYS A 27 12.26 -9.12 10.14
CA LYS A 27 13.55 -9.47 10.73
C LYS A 27 13.57 -9.32 12.25
N THR A 28 13.04 -8.22 12.77
CA THR A 28 13.09 -7.92 14.21
C THR A 28 12.03 -8.64 15.01
N LYS A 29 10.93 -9.07 14.37
CA LYS A 29 9.73 -9.60 15.04
C LYS A 29 9.20 -8.65 16.12
N LYS A 30 9.29 -7.34 15.84
CA LYS A 30 8.79 -6.28 16.72
C LYS A 30 7.92 -5.32 15.93
N ALA A 31 6.70 -5.09 16.44
CA ALA A 31 5.72 -4.17 15.87
C ALA A 31 5.05 -3.30 16.96
N GLY A 32 5.60 -3.26 18.18
CA GLY A 32 5.07 -2.44 19.28
C GLY A 32 5.03 -0.96 18.94
N ASP A 33 6.05 -0.48 18.26
CA ASP A 33 6.30 0.88 17.78
C ASP A 33 5.38 1.33 16.61
N LEU A 34 4.69 0.40 15.94
CA LEU A 34 3.73 0.75 14.88
C LEU A 34 2.38 1.17 15.47
N SER A 35 1.88 2.34 15.07
CA SER A 35 0.54 2.78 15.43
C SER A 35 -0.53 1.90 14.76
N LEU A 36 -1.36 1.23 15.57
CA LEU A 36 -2.47 0.42 15.05
C LEU A 36 -3.45 1.26 14.24
N LEU A 37 -3.77 2.46 14.73
CA LEU A 37 -4.70 3.37 14.06
C LEU A 37 -4.17 3.81 12.69
N PHE A 38 -2.86 4.08 12.59
CA PHE A 38 -2.21 4.37 11.32
C PHE A 38 -2.35 3.21 10.33
N LEU A 39 -2.07 1.98 10.76
CA LEU A 39 -2.17 0.80 9.89
C LEU A 39 -3.62 0.55 9.43
N LEU A 40 -4.61 0.75 10.30
CA LEU A 40 -6.02 0.62 9.94
C LEU A 40 -6.46 1.68 8.93
N PHE A 41 -6.13 2.94 9.18
CA PHE A 41 -6.46 4.03 8.25
C PHE A 41 -5.79 3.85 6.90
N TRP A 42 -4.53 3.41 6.90
CA TRP A 42 -3.84 3.09 5.66
C TRP A 42 -4.51 1.93 4.93
N PHE A 43 -4.82 0.82 5.61
CA PHE A 43 -5.50 -0.32 4.99
C PHE A 43 -6.86 0.02 4.38
N PHE A 44 -7.72 0.71 5.12
CA PHE A 44 -9.03 1.11 4.59
C PHE A 44 -8.88 2.18 3.50
N GLY A 45 -7.94 3.11 3.64
CA GLY A 45 -7.65 4.11 2.61
C GLY A 45 -7.24 3.47 1.28
N GLU A 46 -6.35 2.48 1.32
CA GLU A 46 -5.92 1.71 0.14
C GLU A 46 -7.10 0.96 -0.49
N LEU A 47 -7.92 0.26 0.30
CA LEU A 47 -9.08 -0.48 -0.21
C LEU A 47 -10.13 0.41 -0.86
N LEU A 48 -10.48 1.52 -0.20
CA LEU A 48 -11.47 2.48 -0.72
C LEU A 48 -10.98 3.12 -2.01
N THR A 49 -9.71 3.53 -2.04
CA THR A 49 -9.13 4.19 -3.22
C THR A 49 -8.97 3.22 -4.39
N PHE A 50 -8.55 1.99 -4.12
CA PHE A 50 -8.45 0.95 -5.15
C PHE A 50 -9.81 0.66 -5.79
N THR A 51 -10.85 0.54 -4.96
CA THR A 51 -12.23 0.35 -5.44
C THR A 51 -12.70 1.53 -6.28
N TYR A 52 -12.46 2.76 -5.79
CA TYR A 52 -12.80 3.99 -6.51
C TYR A 52 -12.16 4.03 -7.92
N ILE A 53 -10.84 3.78 -8.02
CA ILE A 53 -10.14 3.83 -9.30
C ILE A 53 -10.64 2.75 -10.26
N ILE A 54 -10.88 1.51 -9.77
CA ILE A 54 -11.44 0.44 -10.62
C ILE A 54 -12.80 0.83 -11.19
N VAL A 55 -13.67 1.40 -10.35
CA VAL A 55 -15.01 1.81 -10.79
C VAL A 55 -14.92 2.94 -11.82
N ASP A 56 -14.12 3.98 -11.56
CA ASP A 56 -13.95 5.10 -12.50
C ASP A 56 -13.34 4.63 -13.82
N ASP A 57 -12.33 3.77 -13.78
CA ASP A 57 -11.69 3.22 -14.98
C ASP A 57 -12.65 2.36 -15.81
N LEU A 58 -13.49 1.55 -15.16
CA LEU A 58 -14.52 0.75 -15.83
C LEU A 58 -15.59 1.63 -16.48
N LEU A 59 -16.01 2.71 -15.82
CA LEU A 59 -17.00 3.66 -16.34
C LEU A 59 -16.47 4.49 -17.51
N LEU A 60 -15.20 4.87 -17.47
CA LEU A 60 -14.56 5.72 -18.48
C LEU A 60 -13.92 4.92 -19.63
N GLY A 61 -13.79 3.60 -19.50
CA GLY A 61 -13.13 2.74 -20.48
C GLY A 61 -11.62 2.97 -20.58
N ILE A 62 -11.01 3.53 -19.51
CA ILE A 62 -9.57 3.80 -19.40
C ILE A 62 -8.98 2.75 -18.44
N THR A 63 -7.67 2.47 -18.51
CA THR A 63 -7.04 1.54 -17.56
C THR A 63 -5.72 2.08 -17.03
N HIS A 64 -5.64 2.30 -15.72
CA HIS A 64 -4.45 2.78 -15.03
C HIS A 64 -3.66 1.64 -14.37
N TYR A 65 -3.08 0.73 -15.19
CA TYR A 65 -2.35 -0.45 -14.69
C TYR A 65 -1.29 -0.18 -13.58
N PRO A 66 -0.47 0.89 -13.65
CA PRO A 66 0.54 1.15 -12.61
C PRO A 66 -0.07 1.45 -11.24
N LEU A 67 -1.24 2.10 -11.21
CA LEU A 67 -1.94 2.41 -9.96
C LEU A 67 -2.49 1.12 -9.36
N TYR A 68 -3.08 0.24 -10.16
CA TYR A 68 -3.62 -1.03 -9.64
C TYR A 68 -2.55 -1.87 -8.94
N ILE A 69 -1.36 -1.97 -9.55
CA ILE A 69 -0.24 -2.70 -8.97
C ILE A 69 0.20 -2.02 -7.66
N ASN A 70 0.27 -0.69 -7.62
CA ASN A 70 0.62 0.06 -6.42
C ASN A 70 -0.34 -0.24 -5.25
N TYR A 71 -1.64 -0.07 -5.45
CA TYR A 71 -2.64 -0.29 -4.39
C TYR A 71 -2.68 -1.76 -3.95
N LEU A 72 -2.70 -2.70 -4.91
CA LEU A 72 -2.72 -4.12 -4.58
C LEU A 72 -1.49 -4.54 -3.77
N PHE A 73 -0.31 -4.06 -4.17
CA PHE A 73 0.93 -4.34 -3.46
C PHE A 73 0.92 -3.73 -2.04
N ASN A 74 0.51 -2.46 -1.90
CA ASN A 74 0.42 -1.83 -0.59
C ASN A 74 -0.60 -2.52 0.33
N ILE A 75 -1.77 -2.95 -0.18
CA ILE A 75 -2.76 -3.74 0.58
C ILE A 75 -2.12 -5.00 1.17
N VAL A 76 -1.30 -5.72 0.39
CA VAL A 76 -0.58 -6.91 0.88
C VAL A 76 0.43 -6.54 1.98
N LEU A 77 1.20 -5.49 1.77
CA LEU A 77 2.20 -5.03 2.75
C LEU A 77 1.55 -4.57 4.06
N VAL A 78 0.50 -3.74 4.02
CA VAL A 78 -0.19 -3.29 5.23
C VAL A 78 -0.94 -4.42 5.91
N SER A 79 -1.47 -5.40 5.16
CA SER A 79 -2.08 -6.61 5.75
C SER A 79 -1.06 -7.42 6.53
N TYR A 80 0.16 -7.58 6.01
CA TYR A 80 1.26 -8.19 6.75
C TYR A 80 1.62 -7.39 8.00
N LEU A 81 1.68 -6.05 7.93
CA LEU A 81 1.99 -5.22 9.09
C LEU A 81 0.89 -5.27 10.15
N LEU A 82 -0.38 -5.35 9.76
CA LEU A 82 -1.50 -5.56 10.68
C LEU A 82 -1.42 -6.93 11.36
N TYR A 83 -1.10 -7.98 10.60
CA TYR A 83 -0.82 -9.31 11.15
C TYR A 83 0.35 -9.23 12.16
N ALA A 84 1.47 -8.66 11.76
CA ALA A 84 2.64 -8.48 12.61
C ALA A 84 2.30 -7.67 13.87
N LYS A 85 1.49 -6.61 13.75
CA LYS A 85 1.03 -5.82 14.90
C LYS A 85 0.22 -6.64 15.90
N LYS A 86 -0.43 -7.72 15.49
CA LYS A 86 -1.16 -8.62 16.40
C LYS A 86 -0.26 -9.65 17.08
N TYR A 87 0.76 -10.16 16.38
CA TYR A 87 1.58 -11.30 16.85
C TYR A 87 2.96 -10.92 17.38
N TYR A 88 3.49 -9.76 17.01
CA TYR A 88 4.83 -9.26 17.38
C TYR A 88 4.73 -8.08 18.35
N ILE A 89 3.75 -8.14 19.26
CA ILE A 89 3.61 -7.22 20.40
C ILE A 89 4.55 -7.75 21.50
N ASP A 90 5.86 -7.61 21.29
CA ASP A 90 6.85 -7.62 22.36
C ASP A 90 7.11 -6.18 22.81
#